data_AF-A0A829GQ48-F1
#
_entry.id   AF-A0A829GQ48-F1
#
_cell.length_a   1.000
_cell.length_b   1.000
_cell.length_c   1.000
_cell.angle_alpha   90.00
_cell.angle_beta   90.00
_cell.angle_gamma   90.00
#
_symmetry.space_group_name_H-M   'P 1'
#
loop_
_entity.id
_entity.type
_entity.pdbx_description
1 polymer ?
#
loop_
_entity_poly.entity_id
_entity_poly.type
_entity_poly.pdbx_seq_one_letter_code
_entity_poly.pdbx_strand_id
1 'polypeptide(L)'
;MKQSEKWKRGLPYVGNKGQKAEKIIDILPAGNRLVDVFGGGGSISLTASSSGKWDEVVYNDRRKTVVNLLKALNEDSPHFDLMKYIYIDRETFYNWRDNMPDSIERTLVLTVWSFSNNLHDYLWGKKIEKEKLQLTRALFGGNTGTKLDDLYSYAKNETSIAGKYKMFHKWRLAEMGISSHRDQDQLQQLLQLRQLEQLERLQRLQQLQQLQQLEYSTLDYHDLIIRPDDVVYCDPPYVNTGNEYGGWDPDAFYVWLANCPAKQIYISEYTQLPHTEVAFILGKKQSFQSKGKRPDELLLKYVK
;
A
#
# COMPACT_ATOMS: atom_id res chain seq x y z
N MET A 1 -9.54 -6.14 14.11
CA MET A 1 -9.85 -5.86 12.69
C MET A 1 -10.60 -7.05 12.08
N LYS A 2 -11.66 -6.83 11.29
CA LYS A 2 -12.37 -7.94 10.62
C LYS A 2 -11.43 -8.65 9.64
N GLN A 3 -11.57 -9.98 9.49
CA GLN A 3 -10.76 -10.79 8.55
C GLN A 3 -10.79 -10.24 7.12
N SER A 4 -11.94 -9.67 6.70
CA SER A 4 -12.14 -9.04 5.39
C SER A 4 -11.28 -7.80 5.11
N GLU A 5 -10.62 -7.23 6.11
CA GLU A 5 -9.84 -5.99 5.99
C GLU A 5 -8.32 -6.22 6.14
N LYS A 6 -7.88 -7.45 6.41
CA LYS A 6 -6.46 -7.78 6.63
C LYS A 6 -5.57 -7.57 5.41
N TRP A 7 -6.11 -7.73 4.19
CA TRP A 7 -5.38 -7.43 2.95
C TRP A 7 -5.13 -5.93 2.71
N LYS A 8 -5.75 -5.04 3.49
CA LYS A 8 -5.50 -3.59 3.45
C LYS A 8 -4.39 -3.14 4.42
N ARG A 9 -3.56 -4.05 4.93
CA ARG A 9 -2.41 -3.69 5.78
C ARG A 9 -1.28 -3.03 4.99
N GLY A 10 -0.68 -1.99 5.55
CA GLY A 10 0.45 -1.25 4.98
C GLY A 10 0.08 -0.02 4.15
N LEU A 11 1.08 0.63 3.56
CA LEU A 11 0.94 1.79 2.70
C LEU A 11 0.32 1.41 1.35
N PRO A 12 -0.48 2.28 0.71
CA PRO A 12 -0.95 2.07 -0.66
C PRO A 12 0.20 2.35 -1.62
N TYR A 13 1.09 1.37 -1.75
CA TYR A 13 2.37 1.47 -2.45
C TYR A 13 2.38 0.55 -3.69
N VAL A 14 3.17 0.93 -4.69
CA VAL A 14 3.36 0.10 -5.90
C VAL A 14 3.88 -1.30 -5.53
N GLY A 15 3.42 -2.33 -6.25
CA GLY A 15 3.86 -3.71 -5.98
C GLY A 15 3.24 -4.38 -4.75
N ASN A 16 2.60 -3.63 -3.84
CA ASN A 16 2.09 -4.13 -2.54
C ASN A 16 1.34 -5.48 -2.66
N LYS A 17 1.69 -6.41 -1.76
CA LYS A 17 1.22 -7.79 -1.67
C LYS A 17 0.04 -8.00 -0.73
N GLY A 18 -0.68 -6.96 -0.35
CA GLY A 18 -1.80 -7.01 0.60
C GLY A 18 -2.83 -8.10 0.27
N GLN A 19 -3.23 -8.25 -0.99
CA GLN A 19 -4.17 -9.30 -1.44
C GLN A 19 -3.67 -10.74 -1.21
N LYS A 20 -2.35 -10.93 -1.09
CA LYS A 20 -1.68 -12.24 -1.00
C LYS A 20 -0.94 -12.44 0.32
N ALA A 21 -0.84 -11.40 1.14
CA ALA A 21 0.01 -11.38 2.32
C ALA A 21 -0.35 -12.50 3.29
N GLU A 22 -1.63 -12.69 3.62
CA GLU A 22 -2.05 -13.78 4.52
C GLU A 22 -1.63 -15.15 3.99
N LYS A 23 -1.93 -15.40 2.71
CA LYS A 23 -1.61 -16.68 2.06
C LYS A 23 -0.09 -16.94 2.05
N ILE A 24 0.72 -15.92 1.76
CA ILE A 24 2.18 -16.01 1.83
C ILE A 24 2.60 -16.34 3.26
N ILE A 25 2.12 -15.58 4.26
CA ILE A 25 2.44 -15.81 5.68
C ILE A 25 2.02 -17.20 6.15
N ASP A 26 0.89 -17.73 5.70
CA ASP A 26 0.44 -19.08 6.04
C ASP A 26 1.40 -20.16 5.52
N ILE A 27 1.93 -19.98 4.29
CA ILE A 27 2.84 -20.92 3.62
C ILE A 27 4.26 -20.85 4.19
N LEU A 28 4.78 -19.66 4.49
CA LEU A 28 6.13 -19.49 5.03
C LEU A 28 6.29 -20.27 6.35
N PRO A 29 7.44 -20.90 6.63
CA PRO A 29 7.65 -21.63 7.88
C PRO A 29 7.70 -20.66 9.06
N ALA A 30 7.24 -21.07 10.24
CA ALA A 30 7.52 -20.36 11.48
C ALA A 30 9.03 -20.43 11.80
N GLY A 31 9.54 -19.47 12.55
CA GLY A 31 10.95 -19.40 12.93
C GLY A 31 11.19 -18.31 13.96
N ASN A 32 12.45 -18.07 14.31
CA ASN A 32 12.80 -17.00 15.23
C ASN A 32 12.57 -15.63 14.59
N ARG A 33 13.08 -15.45 13.36
CA ARG A 33 13.08 -14.16 12.68
C ARG A 33 12.67 -14.25 11.22
N LEU A 34 11.80 -13.33 10.78
CA LEU A 34 11.49 -13.10 9.37
C LEU A 34 12.18 -11.84 8.89
N VAL A 35 12.87 -11.90 7.74
CA VAL A 35 13.43 -10.74 7.05
C VAL A 35 12.67 -10.50 5.75
N ASP A 36 11.89 -9.41 5.70
CA ASP A 36 11.20 -8.91 4.51
C ASP A 36 12.13 -7.94 3.77
N VAL A 37 12.88 -8.47 2.80
CA VAL A 37 14.02 -7.80 2.15
C VAL A 37 13.61 -6.58 1.33
N PHE A 38 12.45 -6.69 0.67
CA PHE A 38 11.86 -5.66 -0.21
C PHE A 38 10.45 -5.34 0.26
N GLY A 39 10.34 -4.82 1.47
CA GLY A 39 9.08 -4.69 2.16
C GLY A 39 8.09 -3.72 1.50
N GLY A 40 8.56 -2.74 0.71
CA GLY A 40 7.70 -1.81 -0.01
C GLY A 40 6.69 -1.14 0.92
N GLY A 41 5.40 -1.34 0.64
CA GLY A 41 4.31 -0.82 1.49
C GLY A 41 4.13 -1.53 2.84
N GLY A 42 4.95 -2.53 3.19
CA GLY A 42 4.96 -3.22 4.48
C GLY A 42 3.84 -4.23 4.71
N SER A 43 3.13 -4.66 3.65
CA SER A 43 1.99 -5.57 3.81
C SER A 43 2.38 -6.95 4.36
N ILE A 44 3.55 -7.45 3.96
CA ILE A 44 4.08 -8.75 4.41
C ILE A 44 4.54 -8.61 5.85
N SER A 45 5.47 -7.70 6.13
CA SER A 45 5.97 -7.38 7.47
C SER A 45 4.86 -7.16 8.52
N LEU A 46 3.85 -6.33 8.24
CA LEU A 46 2.74 -6.09 9.18
C LEU A 46 1.86 -7.33 9.39
N THR A 47 1.69 -8.15 8.35
CA THR A 47 0.91 -9.38 8.46
C THR A 47 1.68 -10.45 9.24
N ALA A 48 2.99 -10.58 8.99
CA ALA A 48 3.89 -11.45 9.74
C ALA A 48 3.92 -11.09 11.23
N SER A 49 4.10 -9.80 11.55
CA SER A 49 4.14 -9.30 12.93
C SER A 49 2.83 -9.56 13.69
N SER A 50 1.71 -9.68 12.98
CA SER A 50 0.41 -10.00 13.58
C SER A 50 0.10 -11.50 13.63
N SER A 51 0.99 -12.36 13.12
CA SER A 51 0.72 -13.80 12.95
C SER A 51 1.17 -14.65 14.13
N GLY A 52 2.15 -14.18 14.92
CA GLY A 52 2.77 -14.94 15.99
C GLY A 52 3.68 -16.08 15.53
N LYS A 53 4.02 -16.15 14.23
CA LYS A 53 4.93 -17.18 13.67
C LYS A 53 6.42 -16.87 13.83
N TRP A 54 6.75 -15.63 14.16
CA TRP A 54 8.11 -15.15 14.38
C TRP A 54 8.16 -14.24 15.59
N ASP A 55 9.25 -14.32 16.33
CA ASP A 55 9.52 -13.47 17.50
C ASP A 55 9.98 -12.08 17.07
N GLU A 56 10.68 -11.99 15.93
CA GLU A 56 11.19 -10.76 15.32
C GLU A 56 10.83 -10.70 13.83
N VAL A 57 10.38 -9.54 13.36
CA VAL A 57 10.14 -9.28 11.93
C VAL A 57 10.93 -8.04 11.51
N VAL A 58 11.84 -8.20 10.56
CA VAL A 58 12.60 -7.09 9.97
C VAL A 58 11.91 -6.63 8.68
N TYR A 59 11.38 -5.41 8.70
CA TYR A 59 10.89 -4.71 7.53
C TYR A 59 12.00 -3.86 6.91
N ASN A 60 12.50 -4.27 5.75
CA ASN A 60 13.52 -3.53 5.00
C ASN A 60 12.95 -2.93 3.71
N ASP A 61 13.25 -1.66 3.44
CA ASP A 61 13.15 -1.10 2.08
C ASP A 61 14.21 -0.02 1.89
N ARG A 62 14.87 0.00 0.73
CA ARG A 62 15.91 0.98 0.40
C ARG A 62 15.38 2.43 0.43
N ARG A 63 14.08 2.65 0.19
CA ARG A 63 13.47 3.98 0.23
C ARG A 63 13.19 4.41 1.67
N LYS A 64 14.16 5.10 2.27
CA LYS A 64 14.10 5.63 3.65
C LYS A 64 12.80 6.34 4.01
N THR A 65 12.27 7.20 3.14
CA THR A 65 11.02 7.94 3.43
C THR A 65 9.78 7.05 3.42
N VAL A 66 9.78 5.93 2.69
CA VAL A 66 8.70 4.93 2.73
C VAL A 66 8.73 4.18 4.06
N VAL A 67 9.92 3.73 4.48
CA VAL A 67 10.10 3.05 5.76
C VAL A 67 9.71 3.96 6.93
N ASN A 68 10.20 5.19 6.91
CA ASN A 68 9.91 6.17 7.96
C ASN A 68 8.43 6.59 7.99
N LEU A 69 7.76 6.67 6.83
CA LEU A 69 6.32 6.92 6.79
C LEU A 69 5.54 5.77 7.44
N LEU A 70 5.87 4.52 7.10
CA LEU A 70 5.20 3.38 7.71
C LEU A 70 5.48 3.32 9.22
N LYS A 71 6.72 3.58 9.64
CA LYS A 71 7.11 3.67 11.05
C LYS A 71 6.30 4.73 11.80
N ALA A 72 6.30 5.97 11.31
CA ALA A 72 5.58 7.08 11.94
C ALA A 72 4.08 6.80 12.07
N LEU A 73 3.47 6.18 11.04
CA LEU A 73 2.06 5.81 11.08
C LEU A 73 1.78 4.62 12.00
N ASN A 74 2.68 3.66 12.13
CA ASN A 74 2.47 2.47 12.98
C ASN A 74 2.75 2.75 14.47
N GLU A 75 3.74 3.61 14.75
CA GLU A 75 4.10 4.01 16.12
C GLU A 75 3.27 5.21 16.61
N ASP A 76 2.49 5.84 15.72
CA ASP A 76 1.82 7.14 15.89
C ASP A 76 2.76 8.22 16.48
N SER A 77 4.02 8.20 16.04
CA SER A 77 5.11 9.03 16.56
C SER A 77 6.06 9.47 15.44
N PRO A 78 6.11 10.76 15.08
CA PRO A 78 5.17 11.81 15.50
C PRO A 78 3.76 11.53 14.96
N HIS A 79 2.73 11.98 15.69
CA HIS A 79 1.36 11.89 15.21
C HIS A 79 1.18 12.66 13.89
N PHE A 80 0.71 11.95 12.86
CA PHE A 80 0.43 12.53 11.55
C PHE A 80 -1.04 12.93 11.44
N ASP A 81 -1.31 14.24 11.39
CA ASP A 81 -2.64 14.75 11.11
C ASP A 81 -2.98 14.58 9.61
N LEU A 82 -3.56 13.42 9.29
CA LEU A 82 -3.96 13.07 7.93
C LEU A 82 -5.05 13.99 7.36
N MET A 83 -5.77 14.77 8.20
CA MET A 83 -6.77 15.73 7.73
C MET A 83 -6.13 16.85 6.91
N LYS A 84 -4.85 17.17 7.12
CA LYS A 84 -4.13 18.19 6.33
C LYS A 84 -3.90 17.80 4.88
N TYR A 85 -4.04 16.51 4.55
CA TYR A 85 -3.71 15.95 3.23
C TYR A 85 -4.95 15.47 2.44
N ILE A 86 -6.16 15.81 2.89
CA ILE A 86 -7.42 15.41 2.25
C ILE A 86 -7.72 16.14 0.95
N TYR A 87 -7.05 17.26 0.68
CA TYR A 87 -7.28 18.11 -0.49
C TYR A 87 -5.96 18.55 -1.11
N ILE A 88 -5.64 18.02 -2.29
CA ILE A 88 -4.46 18.37 -3.08
C ILE A 88 -4.90 18.44 -4.53
N ASP A 89 -4.73 19.59 -5.18
CA ASP A 89 -4.96 19.73 -6.62
C ASP A 89 -3.75 19.26 -7.44
N ARG A 90 -3.92 19.17 -8.76
CA ARG A 90 -2.87 18.70 -9.66
C ARG A 90 -1.60 19.52 -9.59
N GLU A 91 -1.71 20.84 -9.53
CA GLU A 91 -0.56 21.74 -9.50
C GLU A 91 0.24 21.52 -8.21
N THR A 92 -0.45 21.49 -7.07
CA THR A 92 0.13 21.21 -5.76
C THR A 92 0.77 19.83 -5.73
N PHE A 93 0.13 18.80 -6.30
CA PHE A 93 0.71 17.46 -6.39
C PHE A 93 2.03 17.45 -7.18
N TYR A 94 2.07 18.09 -8.35
CA TYR A 94 3.30 18.13 -9.14
C TYR A 94 4.37 19.01 -8.48
N ASN A 95 4.00 20.05 -7.75
CA ASN A 95 4.93 20.79 -6.92
C ASN A 95 5.53 19.91 -5.80
N TRP A 96 4.73 19.07 -5.13
CA TRP A 96 5.23 18.06 -4.20
C TRP A 96 6.17 17.06 -4.87
N ARG A 97 5.84 16.61 -6.07
CA ARG A 97 6.65 15.64 -6.82
C ARG A 97 7.99 16.22 -7.25
N ASP A 98 7.97 17.41 -7.84
CA ASP A 98 9.09 17.93 -8.62
C ASP A 98 9.97 18.92 -7.84
N ASN A 99 9.40 19.62 -6.85
CA ASN A 99 10.08 20.75 -6.18
C ASN A 99 10.26 20.59 -4.66
N MET A 100 9.47 19.74 -3.99
CA MET A 100 9.63 19.52 -2.55
C MET A 100 10.79 18.55 -2.24
N PRO A 101 11.54 18.78 -1.14
CA PRO A 101 12.61 17.87 -0.74
C PRO A 101 12.07 16.49 -0.35
N ASP A 102 12.93 15.47 -0.45
CA ASP A 102 12.58 14.12 -0.02
C ASP A 102 12.26 14.12 1.49
N SER A 103 11.02 13.74 1.82
CA SER A 103 10.45 13.87 3.15
C SER A 103 9.30 12.86 3.32
N ILE A 104 8.92 12.61 4.57
CA ILE A 104 7.80 11.71 4.89
C ILE A 104 6.49 12.30 4.35
N GLU A 105 6.30 13.60 4.44
CA GLU A 105 5.15 14.35 3.93
C GLU A 105 5.06 14.26 2.41
N ARG A 106 6.20 14.44 1.71
CA ARG A 106 6.24 14.26 0.26
C ARG A 106 5.84 12.84 -0.11
N THR A 107 6.41 11.84 0.56
CA THR A 107 6.07 10.44 0.31
C THR A 107 4.61 10.13 0.61
N LEU A 108 4.02 10.71 1.67
CA LEU A 108 2.60 10.61 1.98
C LEU A 108 1.74 11.17 0.85
N VAL A 109 2.03 12.39 0.39
CA VAL A 109 1.30 13.02 -0.72
C VAL A 109 1.38 12.18 -1.98
N LEU A 110 2.59 11.78 -2.39
CA LEU A 110 2.76 10.99 -3.61
C LEU A 110 2.09 9.61 -3.50
N THR A 111 2.11 9.00 -2.32
CA THR A 111 1.46 7.71 -2.05
C THR A 111 -0.06 7.80 -2.14
N VAL A 112 -0.66 8.87 -1.59
CA VAL A 112 -2.12 9.06 -1.52
C VAL A 112 -2.72 9.64 -2.81
N TRP A 113 -1.98 10.50 -3.48
CA TRP A 113 -2.48 11.32 -4.60
C TRP A 113 -1.92 10.93 -5.96
N SER A 114 -1.24 9.78 -6.07
CA SER A 114 -0.83 9.25 -7.37
C SER A 114 -1.78 8.20 -7.94
N PHE A 115 -1.90 8.21 -9.26
CA PHE A 115 -2.65 7.24 -10.03
C PHE A 115 -2.03 5.85 -9.88
N SER A 116 -2.86 4.88 -9.52
CA SER A 116 -2.41 3.50 -9.25
C SER A 116 -1.23 3.41 -8.27
N ASN A 117 -1.07 4.42 -7.39
CA ASN A 117 0.01 4.50 -6.41
C ASN A 117 1.42 4.49 -7.03
N ASN A 118 1.56 5.00 -8.26
CA ASN A 118 2.82 5.01 -9.00
C ASN A 118 3.77 6.15 -8.59
N LEU A 119 3.36 7.01 -7.64
CA LEU A 119 4.10 8.15 -7.12
C LEU A 119 4.42 9.26 -8.15
N HIS A 120 3.95 9.13 -9.40
CA HIS A 120 4.35 9.99 -10.50
C HIS A 120 3.18 10.76 -11.11
N ASP A 121 2.08 10.09 -11.42
CA ASP A 121 0.96 10.69 -12.13
C ASP A 121 -0.13 11.09 -11.15
N TYR A 122 -0.67 12.29 -11.28
CA TYR A 122 -1.75 12.74 -10.40
C TYR A 122 -2.98 11.83 -10.49
N LEU A 123 -3.64 11.58 -9.35
CA LEU A 123 -4.71 10.60 -9.15
C LEU A 123 -5.87 10.71 -10.15
N TRP A 124 -6.24 11.92 -10.57
CA TRP A 124 -7.41 12.16 -11.41
C TRP A 124 -7.03 12.65 -12.80
N GLY A 125 -7.87 12.33 -13.79
CA GLY A 125 -7.80 12.95 -15.11
C GLY A 125 -8.31 14.40 -15.08
N LYS A 126 -7.78 15.25 -15.96
CA LYS A 126 -8.11 16.70 -16.02
C LYS A 126 -9.62 16.99 -16.08
N LYS A 127 -10.39 16.12 -16.74
CA LYS A 127 -11.84 16.30 -16.93
C LYS A 127 -12.66 16.16 -15.64
N ILE A 128 -12.22 15.32 -14.70
CA ILE A 128 -12.99 14.98 -13.48
C ILE A 128 -12.44 15.65 -12.22
N GLU A 129 -11.24 16.21 -12.30
CA GLU A 129 -10.54 16.79 -11.15
C GLU A 129 -11.35 17.88 -10.43
N LYS A 130 -11.91 18.84 -11.18
CA LYS A 130 -12.67 19.97 -10.60
C LYS A 130 -13.83 19.48 -9.75
N GLU A 131 -14.63 18.55 -10.27
CA GLU A 131 -15.79 17.99 -9.57
C GLU A 131 -15.38 17.22 -8.32
N LYS A 132 -14.30 16.42 -8.40
CA LYS A 132 -13.79 15.62 -7.28
C LYS A 132 -13.22 16.48 -6.15
N LEU A 133 -12.48 17.54 -6.49
CA LEU A 133 -11.98 18.53 -5.54
C LEU A 133 -13.15 19.26 -4.86
N GLN A 134 -14.14 19.69 -5.65
CA GLN A 134 -15.32 20.37 -5.12
C GLN A 134 -16.10 19.48 -4.14
N LEU A 135 -16.31 18.21 -4.49
CA LEU A 135 -16.96 17.24 -3.61
C LEU A 135 -16.18 17.04 -2.30
N THR A 136 -14.86 16.97 -2.38
CA THR A 136 -14.00 16.89 -1.20
C THR A 136 -14.14 18.13 -0.31
N ARG A 137 -14.13 19.34 -0.90
CA ARG A 137 -14.36 20.59 -0.15
C ARG A 137 -15.75 20.64 0.48
N ALA A 138 -16.78 20.19 -0.22
CA ALA A 138 -18.13 20.11 0.33
C ALA A 138 -18.16 19.19 1.55
N LEU A 139 -17.62 17.97 1.43
CA LEU A 139 -17.65 16.98 2.51
C LEU A 139 -16.94 17.42 3.80
N PHE A 140 -15.84 18.18 3.67
CA PHE A 140 -14.99 18.54 4.80
C PHE A 140 -15.10 19.99 5.27
N GLY A 141 -15.49 20.93 4.39
CA GLY A 141 -15.54 22.37 4.69
C GLY A 141 -16.91 23.03 4.53
N GLY A 142 -17.85 22.44 3.76
CA GLY A 142 -19.23 22.94 3.63
C GLY A 142 -19.39 24.37 3.13
N ASN A 143 -18.35 24.92 2.50
CA ASN A 143 -18.28 26.31 2.05
C ASN A 143 -18.02 26.39 0.55
N THR A 144 -18.70 25.53 -0.22
CA THR A 144 -18.54 25.50 -1.68
C THR A 144 -19.46 26.49 -2.40
N GLY A 145 -20.49 27.01 -1.73
CA GLY A 145 -21.49 27.90 -2.34
C GLY A 145 -22.39 27.14 -3.32
N THR A 146 -22.51 25.83 -3.16
CA THR A 146 -23.27 24.96 -4.06
C THR A 146 -24.22 24.05 -3.30
N LYS A 147 -25.12 23.36 -4.04
CA LYS A 147 -26.02 22.36 -3.46
C LYS A 147 -25.29 21.22 -2.72
N LEU A 148 -23.98 21.07 -2.91
CA LEU A 148 -23.19 20.10 -2.17
C LEU A 148 -22.95 20.51 -0.70
N ASP A 149 -23.22 21.75 -0.29
CA ASP A 149 -23.06 22.14 1.11
C ASP A 149 -24.08 21.43 2.05
N ASP A 150 -25.17 20.87 1.50
CA ASP A 150 -26.05 19.97 2.23
C ASP A 150 -25.34 18.67 2.64
N LEU A 151 -24.36 18.19 1.85
CA LEU A 151 -23.53 17.03 2.20
C LEU A 151 -22.68 17.32 3.45
N TYR A 152 -22.18 18.54 3.60
CA TYR A 152 -21.49 18.94 4.82
C TYR A 152 -22.40 18.82 6.02
N SER A 153 -23.61 19.39 5.94
CA SER A 153 -24.60 19.32 7.01
C SER A 153 -24.96 17.88 7.38
N TYR A 154 -25.02 16.98 6.39
CA TYR A 154 -25.24 15.55 6.58
C TYR A 154 -24.07 14.85 7.29
N ALA A 155 -22.83 15.23 6.99
CA ALA A 155 -21.62 14.60 7.50
C ALA A 155 -20.94 15.36 8.66
N LYS A 156 -21.51 16.47 9.15
CA LYS A 156 -20.86 17.37 10.12
C LYS A 156 -20.57 16.74 11.48
N ASN A 157 -21.40 15.78 11.90
CA ASN A 157 -21.24 15.07 13.17
C ASN A 157 -20.13 14.02 13.13
N GLU A 158 -19.63 13.67 11.94
CA GLU A 158 -18.50 12.76 11.78
C GLU A 158 -17.19 13.57 11.70
N THR A 159 -16.25 13.25 12.57
CA THR A 159 -14.96 13.95 12.69
C THR A 159 -13.80 13.22 12.02
N SER A 160 -13.93 11.91 11.78
CA SER A 160 -12.90 11.10 11.11
C SER A 160 -13.07 11.11 9.58
N ILE A 161 -11.97 10.87 8.85
CA ILE A 161 -11.99 10.72 7.38
C ILE A 161 -12.91 9.55 7.02
N ALA A 162 -12.77 8.42 7.71
CA ALA A 162 -13.61 7.22 7.51
C ALA A 162 -15.09 7.51 7.74
N GLY A 163 -15.43 8.21 8.83
CA GLY A 163 -16.80 8.57 9.18
C GLY A 163 -17.44 9.47 8.11
N LYS A 164 -16.74 10.55 7.72
CA LYS A 164 -17.20 11.45 6.67
C LYS A 164 -17.33 10.73 5.33
N TYR A 165 -16.37 9.89 4.95
CA TYR A 165 -16.43 9.13 3.71
C TYR A 165 -17.59 8.12 3.70
N LYS A 166 -17.87 7.46 4.84
CA LYS A 166 -19.05 6.61 5.02
C LYS A 166 -20.35 7.41 4.87
N MET A 167 -20.43 8.62 5.42
CA MET A 167 -21.60 9.49 5.25
C MET A 167 -21.77 9.93 3.81
N PHE A 168 -20.70 10.24 3.09
CA PHE A 168 -20.76 10.51 1.67
C PHE A 168 -21.39 9.35 0.89
N HIS A 169 -21.00 8.09 1.18
CA HIS A 169 -21.63 6.93 0.54
C HIS A 169 -23.12 6.81 0.87
N LYS A 170 -23.55 7.10 2.10
CA LYS A 170 -24.96 7.08 2.51
C LYS A 170 -25.78 8.19 1.86
N TRP A 171 -25.30 9.44 1.95
CA TRP A 171 -25.91 10.61 1.33
C TRP A 171 -26.12 10.38 -0.16
N ARG A 172 -25.08 9.88 -0.83
CA ARG A 172 -25.11 9.54 -2.25
C ARG A 172 -26.23 8.55 -2.61
N LEU A 173 -26.43 7.51 -1.79
CA LEU A 173 -27.48 6.52 -2.02
C LEU A 173 -28.88 7.12 -1.87
N ALA A 174 -29.05 8.05 -0.93
CA ALA A 174 -30.32 8.73 -0.68
C ALA A 174 -30.67 9.76 -1.78
N GLU A 175 -29.71 10.61 -2.17
CA GLU A 175 -29.95 11.69 -3.16
C GLU A 175 -30.14 11.17 -4.59
N MET A 176 -29.42 10.11 -4.98
CA MET A 176 -29.46 9.64 -6.37
C MET A 176 -30.59 8.63 -6.65
N GLY A 177 -31.42 8.28 -5.66
CA GLY A 177 -32.56 7.37 -5.85
C GLY A 177 -32.17 6.00 -6.44
N ILE A 178 -30.94 5.54 -6.23
CA ILE A 178 -30.39 4.37 -6.93
C ILE A 178 -30.97 3.09 -6.34
N SER A 179 -31.85 2.44 -7.10
CA SER A 179 -32.51 1.18 -6.75
C SER A 179 -31.93 -0.04 -7.50
N SER A 180 -31.07 0.17 -8.51
CA SER A 180 -30.51 -0.90 -9.35
C SER A 180 -28.99 -1.11 -9.13
N HIS A 181 -28.55 -2.38 -9.16
CA HIS A 181 -27.14 -2.75 -9.00
C HIS A 181 -26.24 -2.23 -10.15
N ARG A 182 -26.77 -2.02 -11.36
CA ARG A 182 -25.97 -1.68 -12.55
C ARG A 182 -25.59 -0.20 -12.59
N ASP A 183 -26.50 0.67 -12.14
CA ASP A 183 -26.25 2.11 -12.01
C ASP A 183 -25.21 2.40 -10.92
N GLN A 184 -25.20 1.56 -9.88
CA GLN A 184 -24.28 1.66 -8.76
C GLN A 184 -22.81 1.52 -9.17
N ASP A 185 -22.48 0.65 -10.14
CA ASP A 185 -21.10 0.38 -10.59
C ASP A 185 -20.51 1.51 -11.46
N GLN A 186 -21.28 2.02 -12.44
CA GLN A 186 -20.83 3.13 -13.30
C GLN A 186 -20.67 4.44 -12.49
N LEU A 187 -21.59 4.72 -11.58
CA LEU A 187 -21.51 5.88 -10.68
C LEU A 187 -20.42 5.71 -9.61
N GLN A 188 -20.13 4.49 -9.16
CA GLN A 188 -19.01 4.23 -8.25
C GLN A 188 -17.69 4.74 -8.83
N GLN A 189 -17.40 4.44 -10.10
CA GLN A 189 -16.15 4.87 -10.73
C GLN A 189 -16.08 6.40 -10.88
N LEU A 190 -17.21 7.04 -11.22
CA LEU A 190 -17.28 8.49 -11.43
C LEU A 190 -17.22 9.31 -10.13
N LEU A 191 -17.61 8.74 -8.98
CA LEU A 191 -17.69 9.46 -7.70
C LEU A 191 -16.77 8.92 -6.59
N GLN A 192 -15.99 7.87 -6.84
CA GLN A 192 -14.97 7.40 -5.90
C GLN A 192 -13.93 8.48 -5.57
N LEU A 193 -13.87 8.86 -4.30
CA LEU A 193 -12.79 9.65 -3.72
C LEU A 193 -11.70 8.69 -3.22
N ARG A 194 -10.91 8.13 -4.15
CA ARG A 194 -9.88 7.12 -3.86
C ARG A 194 -8.85 7.61 -2.83
N GLN A 195 -8.54 8.90 -2.81
CA GLN A 195 -7.67 9.48 -1.81
C GLN A 195 -8.21 9.30 -0.39
N LEU A 196 -9.54 9.36 -0.17
CA LEU A 196 -10.12 9.18 1.15
C LEU A 196 -10.08 7.72 1.61
N GLU A 197 -10.25 6.77 0.68
CA GLU A 197 -10.03 5.33 0.96
C GLU A 197 -8.58 5.06 1.40
N GLN A 198 -7.63 5.72 0.73
CA GLN A 198 -6.22 5.60 1.05
C GLN A 198 -5.88 6.25 2.40
N LEU A 199 -6.38 7.46 2.67
CA LEU A 199 -6.19 8.11 3.97
C LEU A 199 -6.88 7.37 5.12
N GLU A 200 -8.07 6.79 4.90
CA GLU A 200 -8.73 5.91 5.86
C GLU A 200 -7.85 4.70 6.19
N ARG A 201 -7.22 4.09 5.17
CA ARG A 201 -6.28 2.98 5.37
C ARG A 201 -5.09 3.41 6.25
N LEU A 202 -4.55 4.61 6.05
CA LEU A 202 -3.45 5.13 6.86
C LEU A 202 -3.89 5.48 8.29
N GLN A 203 -5.10 6.06 8.48
CA GLN A 203 -5.66 6.30 9.83
C GLN A 203 -5.79 5.00 10.63
N ARG A 204 -6.10 3.88 9.98
CA ARG A 204 -6.16 2.58 10.64
C ARG A 204 -4.79 2.06 11.05
N LEU A 205 -3.71 2.41 10.34
CA LEU A 205 -2.35 2.07 10.76
C LEU A 205 -1.99 2.77 12.08
N GLN A 206 -2.38 4.04 12.24
CA GLN A 206 -2.21 4.80 13.49
C GLN A 206 -2.97 4.23 14.69
N GLN A 207 -3.99 3.41 14.43
CA GLN A 207 -4.78 2.75 15.46
C GLN A 207 -4.32 1.32 15.76
N LEU A 208 -3.32 0.81 15.04
CA LEU A 208 -2.73 -0.47 15.40
C LEU A 208 -2.02 -0.31 16.75
N GLN A 209 -2.27 -1.21 17.69
CA GLN A 209 -1.43 -1.32 18.88
C GLN A 209 0.00 -1.54 18.41
N GLN A 210 0.95 -0.81 19.00
CA GLN A 210 2.37 -0.91 18.66
C GLN A 210 2.76 -2.38 18.52
N LEU A 211 3.15 -2.76 17.30
CA LEU A 211 3.65 -4.10 17.00
C LEU A 211 5.05 -4.18 17.60
N GLN A 212 5.16 -4.64 18.85
CA GLN A 212 6.42 -4.71 19.61
C GLN A 212 7.49 -5.60 18.96
N GLN A 213 7.18 -6.27 17.85
CA GLN A 213 8.03 -7.27 17.17
C GLN A 213 8.51 -6.81 15.78
N LEU A 214 8.26 -5.55 15.38
CA LEU A 214 8.62 -5.05 14.05
C LEU A 214 9.86 -4.15 14.10
N GLU A 215 10.97 -4.61 13.49
CA GLU A 215 12.18 -3.83 13.28
C GLU A 215 12.16 -3.14 11.90
N TYR A 216 12.68 -1.92 11.84
CA TYR A 216 12.72 -1.10 10.63
C TYR A 216 14.15 -0.96 10.12
N SER A 217 14.37 -1.29 8.84
CA SER A 217 15.67 -1.16 8.16
C SER A 217 15.51 -0.41 6.83
N THR A 218 16.54 0.38 6.48
CA THR A 218 16.57 1.13 5.20
C THR A 218 17.81 0.79 4.37
N LEU A 219 18.30 -0.44 4.53
CA LEU A 219 19.54 -0.90 3.92
C LEU A 219 19.29 -1.38 2.48
N ASP A 220 20.35 -1.34 1.68
CA ASP A 220 20.39 -2.15 0.47
C ASP A 220 20.40 -3.64 0.86
N TYR A 221 19.84 -4.51 0.03
CA TYR A 221 19.72 -5.93 0.37
C TYR A 221 21.09 -6.61 0.54
N HIS A 222 22.15 -6.08 -0.09
CA HIS A 222 23.52 -6.54 0.10
C HIS A 222 24.04 -6.33 1.52
N ASP A 223 23.56 -5.29 2.20
CA ASP A 223 24.06 -4.88 3.52
C ASP A 223 23.24 -5.48 4.67
N LEU A 224 22.16 -6.23 4.37
CA LEU A 224 21.33 -6.87 5.37
C LEU A 224 22.08 -7.98 6.10
N ILE A 225 22.01 -7.95 7.43
CA ILE A 225 22.56 -9.01 8.29
C ILE A 225 21.56 -10.17 8.34
N ILE A 226 21.76 -11.14 7.44
CA ILE A 226 20.99 -12.37 7.39
C ILE A 226 21.69 -13.48 8.19
N ARG A 227 20.95 -14.19 9.02
CA ARG A 227 21.40 -15.33 9.84
C ARG A 227 20.99 -16.66 9.19
N PRO A 228 21.71 -17.76 9.43
CA PRO A 228 21.36 -19.06 8.86
C PRO A 228 19.96 -19.59 9.23
N ASP A 229 19.43 -19.18 10.39
CA ASP A 229 18.13 -19.55 10.93
C ASP A 229 17.00 -18.58 10.57
N ASP A 230 17.30 -17.50 9.85
CA ASP A 230 16.28 -16.57 9.36
C ASP A 230 15.39 -17.22 8.31
N VAL A 231 14.11 -16.85 8.32
CA VAL A 231 13.23 -16.97 7.17
C VAL A 231 13.37 -15.68 6.36
N VAL A 232 13.78 -15.79 5.10
CA VAL A 232 13.98 -14.64 4.20
C VAL A 232 12.86 -14.63 3.17
N TYR A 233 12.18 -13.51 3.05
CA TYR A 233 11.18 -13.27 2.01
C TYR A 233 11.62 -12.11 1.12
N CYS A 234 11.57 -12.35 -0.19
CA CYS A 234 11.94 -11.39 -1.22
C CYS A 234 10.75 -11.12 -2.15
N ASP A 235 10.40 -9.86 -2.32
CA ASP A 235 9.46 -9.39 -3.34
C ASP A 235 10.15 -8.35 -4.24
N PRO A 236 11.14 -8.77 -5.03
CA PRO A 236 11.99 -7.85 -5.77
C PRO A 236 11.21 -7.09 -6.86
N PRO A 237 11.76 -5.98 -7.37
CA PRO A 237 11.28 -5.36 -8.61
C PRO A 237 11.27 -6.36 -9.77
N TYR A 238 10.11 -6.58 -10.37
CA TYR A 238 9.96 -7.53 -11.47
C TYR A 238 10.64 -7.05 -12.75
N VAL A 239 11.42 -7.94 -13.36
CA VAL A 239 11.96 -7.77 -14.72
C VAL A 239 10.77 -7.56 -15.67
N ASN A 240 10.75 -6.44 -16.39
CA ASN A 240 9.68 -6.00 -17.32
C ASN A 240 8.44 -5.34 -16.72
N THR A 241 8.45 -4.96 -15.44
CA THR A 241 7.48 -3.94 -14.98
C THR A 241 8.08 -2.57 -15.27
N GLY A 242 7.33 -1.69 -15.94
CA GLY A 242 7.82 -0.37 -16.39
C GLY A 242 8.16 0.64 -15.29
N ASN A 243 8.49 0.18 -14.09
CA ASN A 243 8.91 0.99 -12.96
C ASN A 243 10.42 0.83 -12.78
N GLU A 244 11.19 1.89 -13.01
CA GLU A 244 12.62 1.92 -12.70
C GLU A 244 12.80 1.95 -11.16
N TYR A 245 13.11 0.80 -10.57
CA TYR A 245 13.59 0.73 -9.19
C TYR A 245 15.09 1.02 -9.21
N GLY A 246 15.45 2.31 -9.19
CA GLY A 246 16.79 2.86 -9.41
C GLY A 246 17.97 1.91 -9.16
N GLY A 247 18.59 1.45 -10.24
CA GLY A 247 19.77 0.57 -10.21
C GLY A 247 19.50 -0.89 -9.87
N TRP A 248 18.26 -1.38 -10.02
CA TRP A 248 17.92 -2.80 -9.88
C TRP A 248 18.67 -3.64 -10.90
N ASP A 249 19.50 -4.55 -10.41
CA ASP A 249 20.24 -5.53 -11.18
C ASP A 249 19.78 -6.94 -10.78
N PRO A 250 19.01 -7.63 -11.64
CA PRO A 250 18.56 -9.00 -11.39
C PRO A 250 19.72 -9.98 -11.20
N ASP A 251 20.83 -9.80 -11.92
CA ASP A 251 21.97 -10.71 -11.88
C ASP A 251 22.70 -10.58 -10.55
N ALA A 252 22.89 -9.34 -10.06
CA ALA A 252 23.41 -9.11 -8.72
C ALA A 252 22.51 -9.74 -7.64
N PHE A 253 21.19 -9.68 -7.80
CA PHE A 253 20.25 -10.31 -6.87
C PHE A 253 20.37 -11.84 -6.87
N TYR A 254 20.53 -12.48 -8.03
CA TYR A 254 20.78 -13.94 -8.08
C TYR A 254 22.10 -14.33 -7.42
N VAL A 255 23.16 -13.55 -7.63
CA VAL A 255 24.44 -13.76 -6.94
C VAL A 255 24.26 -13.62 -5.42
N TRP A 256 23.49 -12.65 -4.96
CA TRP A 256 23.18 -12.49 -3.55
C TRP A 256 22.38 -13.67 -2.99
N LEU A 257 21.36 -14.16 -3.71
CA LEU A 257 20.58 -15.34 -3.29
C LEU A 257 21.46 -16.58 -3.09
N ALA A 258 22.40 -16.83 -4.00
CA ALA A 258 23.33 -17.95 -3.90
C ALA A 258 24.26 -17.86 -2.68
N ASN A 259 24.65 -16.65 -2.29
CA ASN A 259 25.54 -16.39 -1.16
C ASN A 259 24.81 -16.13 0.16
N CYS A 260 23.50 -15.92 0.13
CA CYS A 260 22.68 -15.63 1.30
C CYS A 260 22.78 -16.79 2.29
N PRO A 261 23.12 -16.58 3.58
CA PRO A 261 23.38 -17.66 4.53
C PRO A 261 22.11 -18.40 4.98
N ALA A 262 20.94 -17.76 4.90
CA ALA A 262 19.67 -18.36 5.30
C ALA A 262 19.38 -19.68 4.59
N LYS A 263 18.76 -20.62 5.30
CA LYS A 263 18.31 -21.90 4.73
C LYS A 263 16.92 -21.80 4.10
N GLN A 264 16.09 -20.87 4.57
CA GLN A 264 14.69 -20.73 4.20
C GLN A 264 14.51 -19.41 3.45
N ILE A 265 14.67 -19.43 2.13
CA ILE A 265 14.55 -18.24 1.28
C ILE A 265 13.37 -18.41 0.33
N TYR A 266 12.45 -17.43 0.33
CA TYR A 266 11.23 -17.44 -0.47
C TYR A 266 11.13 -16.17 -1.31
N ILE A 267 10.68 -16.32 -2.56
CA ILE A 267 10.69 -15.24 -3.55
C ILE A 267 9.33 -15.18 -4.25
N SER A 268 8.70 -14.00 -4.27
CA SER A 268 7.50 -13.74 -5.07
C SER A 268 7.92 -13.36 -6.49
N GLU A 269 7.55 -14.15 -7.50
CA GLU A 269 7.92 -13.91 -8.91
C GLU A 269 6.84 -14.38 -9.89
N TYR A 270 6.84 -13.85 -11.12
CA TYR A 270 5.91 -14.34 -12.17
C TYR A 270 6.46 -15.52 -12.97
N THR A 271 7.77 -15.71 -12.93
CA THR A 271 8.46 -16.79 -13.63
C THR A 271 9.34 -17.56 -12.65
N GLN A 272 9.40 -18.87 -12.80
CA GLN A 272 10.29 -19.69 -11.98
C GLN A 272 11.75 -19.32 -12.25
N LEU A 273 12.50 -19.07 -11.17
CA LEU A 273 13.90 -18.69 -11.21
C LEU A 273 14.82 -19.91 -11.18
N PRO A 274 16.08 -19.80 -11.65
CA PRO A 274 17.08 -20.85 -11.46
C PRO A 274 17.25 -21.20 -9.98
N HIS A 275 17.53 -22.48 -9.69
CA HIS A 275 17.71 -22.98 -8.31
C HIS A 275 16.50 -22.73 -7.40
N THR A 276 15.28 -22.77 -7.95
CA THR A 276 14.06 -22.66 -7.15
C THR A 276 13.06 -23.77 -7.44
N GLU A 277 12.29 -24.12 -6.43
CA GLU A 277 11.07 -24.92 -6.55
C GLU A 277 9.83 -24.03 -6.37
N VAL A 278 8.72 -24.36 -7.04
CA VAL A 278 7.45 -23.66 -6.83
C VAL A 278 6.85 -24.14 -5.52
N ALA A 279 6.99 -23.34 -4.47
CA ALA A 279 6.36 -23.62 -3.17
C ALA A 279 4.85 -23.46 -3.24
N PHE A 280 4.36 -22.48 -4.00
CA PHE A 280 2.93 -22.24 -4.16
C PHE A 280 2.57 -21.39 -5.40
N ILE A 281 1.40 -21.60 -5.98
CA ILE A 281 0.82 -20.72 -7.03
C ILE A 281 -0.13 -19.71 -6.38
N LEU A 282 0.33 -18.48 -6.16
CA LEU A 282 -0.44 -17.44 -5.48
C LEU A 282 -1.66 -17.00 -6.30
N GLY A 283 -1.63 -17.20 -7.62
CA GLY A 283 -2.68 -16.86 -8.56
C GLY A 283 -2.59 -15.42 -9.05
N LYS A 284 -3.59 -14.98 -9.80
CA LYS A 284 -3.60 -13.66 -10.45
C LYS A 284 -3.89 -12.53 -9.46
N LYS A 285 -3.16 -11.42 -9.58
CA LYS A 285 -3.50 -10.18 -8.88
C LYS A 285 -4.80 -9.62 -9.46
N GLN A 286 -5.81 -9.41 -8.61
CA GLN A 286 -7.02 -8.73 -9.02
C GLN A 286 -6.68 -7.26 -9.31
N SER A 287 -6.94 -6.78 -10.53
CA SER A 287 -6.91 -5.35 -10.79
C SER A 287 -8.03 -4.91 -11.71
N PHE A 288 -8.46 -3.68 -11.52
CA PHE A 288 -9.51 -3.04 -12.30
C PHE A 288 -9.07 -2.53 -13.69
N GLN A 289 -7.78 -2.60 -14.05
CA GLN A 289 -7.24 -1.88 -15.22
C GLN A 289 -6.94 -2.69 -16.49
N SER A 290 -7.08 -4.03 -16.55
CA SER A 290 -7.05 -4.71 -17.87
C SER A 290 -7.61 -6.14 -17.87
N LYS A 291 -8.38 -6.47 -18.92
CA LYS A 291 -8.81 -7.83 -19.31
C LYS A 291 -7.73 -8.54 -20.14
N GLY A 292 -6.50 -8.63 -19.64
CA GLY A 292 -5.40 -9.35 -20.28
C GLY A 292 -5.14 -10.72 -19.63
N LYS A 293 -4.57 -11.68 -20.38
CA LYS A 293 -4.00 -12.91 -19.80
C LYS A 293 -2.80 -12.51 -18.93
N ARG A 294 -3.02 -12.38 -17.62
CA ARG A 294 -1.94 -12.17 -16.66
C ARG A 294 -1.39 -13.52 -16.20
N PRO A 295 -0.06 -13.66 -16.09
CA PRO A 295 0.54 -14.84 -15.48
C PRO A 295 0.10 -14.93 -14.02
N ASP A 296 0.04 -16.17 -13.52
CA ASP A 296 -0.06 -16.39 -12.09
C ASP A 296 1.24 -15.95 -11.42
N GLU A 297 1.12 -15.33 -10.26
CA GLU A 297 2.31 -15.09 -9.44
C GLU A 297 2.62 -16.37 -8.66
N LEU A 298 3.90 -16.67 -8.55
CA LEU A 298 4.46 -17.82 -7.90
C LEU A 298 5.12 -17.38 -6.58
N LEU A 299 4.96 -18.20 -5.55
CA LEU A 299 5.85 -18.19 -4.40
C LEU A 299 6.88 -19.29 -4.65
N LEU A 300 8.11 -18.89 -4.86
CA LEU A 300 9.25 -19.76 -5.08
C LEU A 300 9.98 -19.99 -3.76
N LYS A 301 10.57 -21.17 -3.60
CA LYS A 301 11.53 -21.46 -2.54
C LYS A 301 12.88 -21.73 -3.17
N TYR A 302 13.91 -21.04 -2.70
CA TYR A 302 15.27 -21.24 -3.17
C TYR A 302 15.81 -22.59 -2.67
N VAL A 303 16.44 -23.34 -3.57
CA VAL A 303 17.03 -24.65 -3.33
C VAL A 303 18.53 -24.51 -3.51
N LYS A 304 19.25 -24.52 -2.38
CA LYS A 304 20.71 -24.54 -2.37
C LYS A 304 21.27 -25.89 -2.81
#